data_AF-A0AA88XZ79-F1
#
_entry.id   AF-A0AA88XZ79-F1
#
_cell.length_a   1.000
_cell.length_b   1.000
_cell.length_c   1.000
_cell.angle_alpha   90.00
_cell.angle_beta   90.00
_cell.angle_gamma   90.00
#
_symmetry.space_group_name_H-M   'P 1'
#
loop_
_entity.id
_entity.type
_entity.pdbx_description
1 polymer ?
#
loop_
_entity_poly.entity_id
_entity_poly.type
_entity_poly.pdbx_seq_one_letter_code
_entity_poly.pdbx_strand_id
1 'polypeptide(L)'
;MIYLLCSAGIGRTGTYIALDYLLREGEQEGSVDIVNCLTTLRRQRTQFVQTVEQYKFLHEALLEGLTMKDSSVDTKDFPAMYDKIKRKNPKSGKTFLEEQFDVSLITYIGRNNMR
;
A
#
# COMPACT_ATOMS: atom_id res chain seq x y z
N MET A 1 18.06 -1.96 12.29
CA MET A 1 17.45 -0.82 13.00
C MET A 1 17.84 0.45 12.25
N ILE A 2 16.90 1.12 11.58
CA ILE A 2 17.18 2.29 10.74
C ILE A 2 17.13 3.55 11.62
N TYR A 3 18.27 4.24 11.77
CA TYR A 3 18.36 5.53 12.46
C TYR A 3 18.29 6.67 11.43
N LEU A 4 17.18 7.42 11.42
CA LEU A 4 17.09 8.72 10.75
C LEU A 4 16.93 9.84 11.79
N LEU A 5 17.90 10.76 11.79
CA LEU A 5 17.92 12.07 12.44
C LEU A 5 18.54 13.01 11.38
N CYS A 6 18.00 14.15 10.99
CA CYS A 6 17.63 15.29 11.81
C CYS A 6 16.74 16.28 11.00
N SER A 7 15.75 16.89 11.65
CA SER A 7 15.28 18.29 11.48
C SER A 7 13.86 18.46 12.07
N ALA A 8 12.97 17.49 11.84
CA ALA A 8 11.67 17.34 12.55
C ALA A 8 11.06 15.95 12.18
N GLY A 9 11.91 14.93 12.04
CA GLY A 9 11.63 13.64 11.36
C GLY A 9 10.67 12.68 12.07
N ILE A 10 9.54 13.20 12.57
CA ILE A 10 8.56 12.50 13.40
C ILE A 10 7.24 12.27 12.66
N GLY A 11 6.94 13.11 11.66
CA GLY A 11 5.77 12.98 10.77
C GLY A 11 6.03 12.03 9.60
N ARG A 12 6.64 12.51 8.52
CA ARG A 12 6.85 11.75 7.26
C ARG A 12 7.71 10.49 7.44
N THR A 13 8.82 10.60 8.17
CA THR A 13 9.71 9.46 8.45
C THR A 13 9.02 8.42 9.34
N GLY A 14 8.25 8.88 10.33
CA GLY A 14 7.47 7.96 11.16
C GLY A 14 6.35 7.27 10.39
N THR A 15 5.69 8.00 9.49
CA THR A 15 4.68 7.46 8.58
C THR A 15 5.28 6.41 7.65
N TYR A 16 6.49 6.64 7.11
CA TYR A 16 7.18 5.66 6.27
C TYR A 16 7.57 4.39 7.03
N ILE A 17 8.12 4.52 8.25
CA ILE A 17 8.50 3.36 9.07
C ILE A 17 7.27 2.56 9.48
N ALA A 18 6.18 3.23 9.87
CA ALA A 18 4.92 2.56 10.19
C ALA A 18 4.37 1.82 8.97
N LEU A 19 4.40 2.44 7.79
CA LEU A 19 3.94 1.82 6.55
C LEU A 19 4.77 0.56 6.19
N ASP A 20 6.10 0.63 6.25
CA ASP A 20 6.99 -0.51 5.97
C ASP A 20 6.75 -1.67 6.94
N TYR A 21 6.54 -1.37 8.22
CA TYR A 21 6.21 -2.40 9.22
C TYR A 21 4.85 -3.03 8.96
N LEU A 22 3.81 -2.21 8.76
CA LEU A 22 2.43 -2.68 8.57
C LEU A 22 2.25 -3.45 7.26
N LEU A 23 2.96 -3.09 6.19
CA LEU A 23 2.95 -3.84 4.94
C LEU A 23 3.50 -5.26 5.15
N ARG A 24 4.63 -5.40 5.85
CA ARG A 24 5.19 -6.72 6.17
C ARG A 24 4.30 -7.53 7.09
N GLU A 25 3.69 -6.90 8.10
CA GLU A 25 2.72 -7.55 8.99
C GLU A 25 1.52 -8.06 8.19
N GLY A 26 0.96 -7.23 7.30
CA GLY A 26 -0.16 -7.61 6.44
C GLY A 26 0.17 -8.74 5.46
N GLU A 27 1.38 -8.77 4.90
CA GLU A 27 1.84 -9.86 4.03
C GLU A 27 2.05 -11.18 4.79
N GLN A 28 2.50 -11.13 6.04
CA GLN A 28 2.82 -12.33 6.84
C GLN A 28 1.63 -12.89 7.60
N GLU A 29 0.83 -12.02 8.22
CA GLU A 29 -0.25 -12.39 9.13
C GLU A 29 -1.64 -12.32 8.46
N GLY A 30 -1.75 -11.65 7.30
CA GLY A 30 -3.02 -11.43 6.61
C GLY A 30 -3.94 -10.40 7.29
N SER A 31 -3.46 -9.77 8.37
CA SER A 31 -4.13 -8.71 9.11
C SER A 31 -3.14 -7.65 9.55
N VAL A 32 -3.62 -6.44 9.81
CA VAL A 32 -2.80 -5.30 10.23
C VAL A 32 -3.48 -4.55 11.37
N ASP A 33 -2.75 -4.26 12.45
CA ASP A 33 -3.23 -3.39 13.54
C ASP A 33 -2.47 -2.05 13.58
N ILE A 34 -3.03 -1.09 12.86
CA ILE A 34 -2.49 0.27 12.76
C ILE A 34 -2.48 0.97 14.13
N VAL A 35 -3.48 0.74 14.98
CA VAL A 35 -3.61 1.42 16.27
C VAL A 35 -2.55 0.92 17.24
N ASN A 36 -2.38 -0.39 17.33
CA ASN A 36 -1.37 -1.00 18.18
C ASN A 36 0.05 -0.70 17.69
N CYS A 37 0.27 -0.71 16.37
CA CYS A 37 1.53 -0.31 15.75
C CYS A 37 1.91 1.13 16.14
N LEU A 38 1.00 2.10 15.93
CA LEU A 38 1.26 3.50 16.28
C LEU A 38 1.41 3.72 17.78
N THR A 39 0.68 2.98 18.61
CA THR A 39 0.82 3.03 20.08
C THR A 39 2.20 2.56 20.52
N THR A 40 2.68 1.47 19.94
CA THR A 40 4.02 0.93 20.20
C THR A 40 5.13 1.88 19.73
N LEU A 41 4.98 2.45 18.53
CA LEU A 41 5.93 3.42 17.97
C LEU A 41 5.99 4.71 18.78
N ARG A 42 4.83 5.22 19.24
CA ARG A 42 4.75 6.40 20.12
C ARG A 42 5.34 6.17 21.51
N ARG A 43 5.33 4.91 22.00
CA ARG A 43 6.00 4.54 23.26
C ARG A 43 7.52 4.56 23.14
N GLN A 44 8.07 4.23 21.97
CA GLN A 44 9.51 4.28 21.71
C GLN A 44 10.01 5.68 21.33
N ARG A 45 9.19 6.49 20.66
CA ARG A 45 9.48 7.89 20.31
C ARG A 45 8.20 8.72 20.33
N THR A 46 8.13 9.69 21.24
CA THR A 46 6.99 10.62 21.33
C THR A 46 6.81 11.39 20.01
N GLN A 47 5.54 11.62 19.63
CA GLN A 47 5.10 12.37 18.44
C GLN A 47 5.23 11.68 17.05
N PHE A 48 5.14 10.34 16.99
CA PHE A 48 4.95 9.61 15.73
C PHE A 48 3.56 9.87 15.13
N VAL A 49 3.47 10.26 13.84
CA VAL A 49 2.22 10.59 13.11
C VAL A 49 1.42 11.68 13.86
N GLN A 50 1.72 12.94 13.58
CA GLN A 50 1.23 14.08 14.37
C GLN A 50 -0.10 14.66 13.89
N THR A 51 -0.45 14.43 12.62
CA THR A 51 -1.62 15.06 12.00
C THR A 51 -2.61 14.01 11.50
N VAL A 52 -3.89 14.41 11.42
CA VAL A 52 -4.96 13.56 10.90
C VAL A 52 -4.67 13.17 9.45
N GLU A 53 -4.05 14.05 8.68
CA GLU A 53 -3.66 13.80 7.28
C GLU A 53 -2.60 12.69 7.17
N GLN A 54 -1.63 12.64 8.09
CA GLN A 54 -0.63 11.56 8.10
C GLN A 54 -1.25 10.22 8.49
N TYR A 55 -2.23 10.23 9.40
CA TYR A 55 -2.98 9.03 9.76
C TYR A 55 -3.85 8.53 8.60
N LYS A 56 -4.58 9.44 7.92
CA LYS A 56 -5.35 9.11 6.71
C LYS A 56 -4.46 8.56 5.60
N PHE A 57 -3.33 9.23 5.35
CA PHE A 57 -2.36 8.76 4.37
C PHE A 57 -1.83 7.36 4.70
N LEU A 58 -1.56 7.06 5.98
CA LEU A 58 -1.08 5.73 6.37
C LEU A 58 -2.10 4.64 6.05
N HIS A 59 -3.39 4.88 6.33
CA HIS A 59 -4.49 3.97 5.96
C HIS A 59 -4.62 3.80 4.44
N GLU A 60 -4.61 4.91 3.71
CA GLU A 60 -4.72 4.90 2.24
C GLU A 60 -3.54 4.16 1.59
N ALA A 61 -2.32 4.47 2.02
CA ALA A 61 -1.11 3.85 1.48
C ALA A 61 -1.01 2.36 1.85
N LEU A 62 -1.47 1.97 3.04
CA LEU A 62 -1.49 0.56 3.45
C LEU A 62 -2.53 -0.22 2.64
N LEU A 63 -3.74 0.34 2.47
CA LEU A 63 -4.76 -0.26 1.63
C LEU A 63 -4.26 -0.43 0.19
N GLU A 64 -3.63 0.60 -0.37
CA GLU A 64 -3.07 0.56 -1.72
C GLU A 64 -1.97 -0.49 -1.84
N GLY A 65 -1.01 -0.51 -0.91
CA GLY A 65 0.10 -1.47 -0.93
C GLY A 65 -0.32 -2.93 -0.74
N LEU A 66 -1.38 -3.21 0.02
CA LEU A 66 -1.89 -4.57 0.21
C LEU A 66 -2.85 -5.02 -0.92
N THR A 67 -3.52 -4.07 -1.59
CA THR A 67 -4.51 -4.39 -2.63
C THR A 67 -3.90 -4.39 -4.04
N MET A 68 -2.93 -3.52 -4.30
CA MET A 68 -2.25 -3.45 -5.59
C MET A 68 -1.09 -4.43 -5.63
N LYS A 69 -1.17 -5.41 -6.54
CA LYS A 69 -0.02 -6.27 -6.85
C LYS A 69 0.98 -5.51 -7.72
N ASP A 70 2.26 -5.77 -7.47
CA ASP A 70 3.34 -5.22 -8.29
C ASP A 70 3.07 -5.54 -9.77
N SER A 71 2.89 -4.47 -10.53
CA SER A 71 2.59 -4.51 -11.96
C SER A 71 3.82 -4.12 -12.78
N SER A 72 4.99 -3.96 -12.14
CA SER A 72 6.24 -3.76 -12.83
C SER A 72 6.65 -5.05 -13.56
N VAL A 73 7.05 -4.89 -14.82
CA VAL A 73 7.47 -6.01 -15.67
C VAL A 73 8.77 -5.58 -16.32
N ASP A 74 9.81 -6.42 -16.20
CA ASP A 74 11.04 -6.20 -16.96
C ASP A 74 10.73 -6.27 -18.45
N THR A 75 11.35 -5.40 -19.25
CA THR A 75 11.23 -5.39 -20.72
C THR A 75 11.44 -6.75 -21.37
N LYS A 76 12.26 -7.63 -20.77
CA LYS A 76 12.53 -8.98 -21.27
C LYS A 76 11.35 -9.94 -21.06
N ASP A 77 10.59 -9.75 -19.99
CA ASP A 77 9.47 -10.60 -19.61
C ASP A 77 8.13 -10.07 -20.11
N PHE A 78 8.13 -8.85 -20.67
CA PHE A 78 6.94 -8.20 -21.19
C PHE A 78 6.15 -9.05 -22.21
N PRO A 79 6.76 -9.71 -23.21
CA PRO A 79 6.00 -10.52 -24.17
C PRO A 79 5.26 -11.68 -23.52
N ALA A 80 5.92 -12.39 -22.59
CA ALA A 80 5.34 -13.52 -21.87
C ALA A 80 4.22 -13.07 -20.91
N MET A 81 4.41 -11.92 -20.25
CA MET A 81 3.39 -11.33 -19.39
C MET A 81 2.18 -10.84 -20.21
N TYR A 82 2.40 -10.22 -21.37
CA TYR A 82 1.33 -9.76 -22.26
C TYR A 82 0.45 -10.92 -22.74
N ASP A 83 1.04 -12.04 -23.12
CA ASP A 83 0.30 -13.25 -23.50
C ASP A 83 -0.50 -13.85 -22.34
N LYS A 84 -0.03 -13.68 -21.11
CA LYS A 84 -0.74 -14.12 -19.90
C LYS A 84 -1.92 -13.23 -19.58
N ILE A 85 -1.75 -11.91 -19.62
CA ILE A 85 -2.81 -10.94 -19.27
C ILE A 85 -3.92 -10.85 -20.31
N LYS A 86 -3.63 -11.24 -21.57
CA LYS A 86 -4.61 -11.32 -22.66
C LYS A 86 -5.54 -12.54 -22.55
N ARG A 87 -5.19 -13.53 -21.73
CA ARG A 87 -6.07 -14.69 -21.50
C ARG A 87 -7.31 -14.28 -20.73
N LYS A 88 -8.44 -14.89 -21.07
CA LYS A 88 -9.68 -14.71 -20.32
C LYS A 88 -9.63 -15.52 -19.03
N ASN A 89 -10.04 -14.91 -17.95
CA ASN A 89 -10.29 -15.60 -16.70
C ASN A 89 -11.60 -16.39 -16.84
N PRO A 90 -11.59 -17.73 -16.73
CA PRO A 90 -12.78 -18.54 -16.92
C PRO A 90 -13.88 -18.29 -15.88
N LYS A 91 -13.57 -17.60 -14.76
CA LYS A 91 -14.55 -17.25 -13.73
C LYS A 91 -15.29 -15.93 -13.96
N SER A 92 -14.66 -14.95 -14.62
CA SER A 92 -15.24 -13.62 -14.85
C SER A 92 -15.62 -13.38 -16.32
N GLY A 93 -15.07 -14.17 -17.25
CA GLY A 93 -15.22 -13.97 -18.70
C GLY A 93 -14.42 -12.79 -19.26
N LYS A 94 -13.80 -11.98 -18.40
CA LYS A 94 -12.93 -10.85 -18.72
C LYS A 94 -11.48 -11.30 -18.86
N THR A 95 -10.71 -10.56 -19.63
CA THR A 95 -9.24 -10.71 -19.63
C THR A 95 -8.66 -10.26 -18.30
N PHE A 96 -7.53 -10.82 -17.89
CA PHE A 96 -6.83 -10.35 -16.70
C PHE A 96 -6.41 -8.87 -16.82
N LEU A 97 -6.22 -8.38 -18.06
CA LEU A 97 -6.00 -6.96 -18.34
C LEU A 97 -7.22 -6.11 -17.96
N GLU A 98 -8.43 -6.50 -18.40
CA GLU A 98 -9.68 -5.80 -18.05
C GLU A 98 -9.95 -5.82 -16.55
N GLU A 99 -9.69 -6.95 -15.88
CA GLU A 99 -9.78 -7.03 -14.42
C GLU A 99 -8.84 -6.06 -13.71
N GLN A 100 -7.59 -5.93 -14.20
CA GLN A 100 -6.61 -4.99 -13.66
C GLN A 100 -7.03 -3.53 -13.87
N PHE A 101 -7.64 -3.22 -15.03
CA PHE A 101 -8.20 -1.89 -15.30
C PHE A 101 -9.38 -1.57 -14.39
N ASP A 102 -10.30 -2.51 -14.18
CA ASP A 102 -11.48 -2.32 -13.32
C ASP A 102 -11.08 -2.05 -11.86
N VAL A 103 -10.14 -2.83 -11.32
CA VAL A 103 -9.62 -2.63 -9.95
C VAL A 103 -8.96 -1.25 -9.81
N SER A 104 -8.17 -0.84 -10.81
CA SER A 104 -7.52 0.48 -10.81
C SER A 104 -8.54 1.62 -10.90
N LEU A 105 -9.60 1.45 -11.69
CA LEU A 105 -10.67 2.44 -11.86
C LEU A 105 -11.51 2.58 -10.58
N ILE A 106 -11.86 1.46 -9.92
CA ILE A 106 -12.63 1.46 -8.66
C ILE A 106 -11.83 2.20 -7.57
N THR A 107 -10.54 1.89 -7.44
CA THR A 107 -9.66 2.59 -6.48
C THR A 107 -9.55 4.08 -6.79
N TYR A 108 -9.43 4.46 -8.08
CA TYR A 108 -9.37 5.85 -8.50
C TYR A 108 -10.67 6.63 -8.24
N ILE A 109 -11.82 6.03 -8.50
CA ILE A 109 -13.14 6.64 -8.25
C ILE A 109 -13.38 6.78 -6.75
N GLY A 110 -13.05 5.76 -5.95
CA GLY A 110 -13.11 5.82 -4.50
C GLY A 110 -12.26 6.97 -3.93
N ARG A 111 -11.09 7.22 -4.51
CA ARG A 111 -10.19 8.33 -4.14
C ARG A 111 -10.77 9.71 -4.45
N ASN A 112 -11.53 9.86 -5.53
CA ASN A 112 -12.16 11.14 -5.89
C ASN A 112 -13.44 11.44 -5.09
N ASN A 113 -14.15 10.40 -4.61
CA ASN A 113 -15.37 10.55 -3.81
C ASN A 113 -15.12 10.77 -2.30
N MET A 114 -13.88 10.62 -1.81
CA MET A 114 -13.50 10.88 -0.41
C MET A 114 -12.85 12.27 -0.18
N ARG A 115 -12.84 13.14 -1.20
CA ARG A 115 -12.39 14.54 -1.08
C ARG A 115 -13.52 15.49 -0.78
#